data_AF-A0A3S2YDL1-F1
#
_entry.id   AF-A0A3S2YDL1-F1
#
_cell.length_a   1.000
_cell.length_b   1.000
_cell.length_c   1.000
_cell.angle_alpha   90.00
_cell.angle_beta   90.00
_cell.angle_gamma   90.00
#
_symmetry.space_group_name_H-M   'P 1'
#
loop_
_entity.id
_entity.type
_entity.pdbx_description
1 polymer ?
#
loop_
_entity_poly.entity_id
_entity_poly.type
_entity_poly.pdbx_seq_one_letter_code
_entity_poly.pdbx_strand_id
1 'polypeptide(L)'
;MTIYYVNSATGSDRNGGTGQNSAFATLSKVESLTLKPGDSVLLAKGSVFNEQFDIKYSGTESAPIKIGSYGTGAAPVIHSGGDGIHSLYASNIVIENLKISNTGGAAIYGGDVTNWTVRNVEIAKSGMSENAGAVTFRSSKNVTVEDSKISDVKGDGFWIEKVSGVKLLNNTVTSANGSTADAMQLNDSSNILIKGNHLDQTHAVSPKGGIALVRATDAVVADNVLTGGGFGISAPGGKNVAIHGNDISGYHGYSWSFAVGLGDQGSARDYDISGNHIHDGAWGVAVSGATGSSYSLTGIKVHDNVFDDLTQAALKVDRPASGSFYNNTIETGVKATSISPAIVDAHTFSVSNNQTVANVETALASTETKAAATTEAAVDPAVVAVHDNLKIFTDTGEAHRGNLLENDSSDNDTLALRRFGDEAVGKHGLTLTGDYGSIHVDREGNYAYTLDETKLPDDHSGHVSESFSYRIDDGTSHHSDADTLTVFIHMDGLLS
;
A
#
# COMPACT_ATOMS: atom_id res chain seq x y z
N MET A 1 -2.35 7.40 -36.61
CA MET A 1 -2.87 8.02 -35.39
C MET A 1 -4.19 8.69 -35.71
N THR A 2 -5.25 8.11 -35.17
CA THR A 2 -6.61 8.61 -35.16
C THR A 2 -7.06 8.73 -33.72
N ILE A 3 -7.80 9.79 -33.39
CA ILE A 3 -8.43 9.94 -32.08
C ILE A 3 -9.92 9.64 -32.25
N TYR A 4 -10.41 8.64 -31.53
CA TYR A 4 -11.81 8.30 -31.44
C TYR A 4 -12.39 8.83 -30.14
N TYR A 5 -13.47 9.58 -30.23
CA TYR A 5 -14.20 10.15 -29.10
C TYR A 5 -15.44 9.31 -28.83
N VAL A 6 -15.70 9.02 -27.57
CA VAL A 6 -16.89 8.29 -27.12
C VAL A 6 -17.59 9.10 -26.03
N ASN A 7 -18.90 9.28 -26.16
CA ASN A 7 -19.72 9.99 -25.19
C ASN A 7 -21.07 9.29 -25.07
N SER A 8 -21.35 8.65 -23.93
CA SER A 8 -22.58 7.89 -23.76
C SER A 8 -23.83 8.77 -23.64
N ALA A 9 -23.67 10.05 -23.30
CA ALA A 9 -24.79 10.99 -23.15
C ALA A 9 -25.21 11.66 -24.47
N THR A 10 -24.23 12.01 -25.33
CA THR A 10 -24.49 12.82 -26.54
C THR A 10 -24.01 12.20 -27.84
N GLY A 11 -23.30 11.07 -27.78
CA GLY A 11 -22.74 10.39 -28.94
C GLY A 11 -23.79 9.64 -29.76
N SER A 12 -23.35 9.14 -30.93
CA SER A 12 -24.13 8.21 -31.74
C SER A 12 -23.20 7.26 -32.48
N ASP A 13 -23.51 5.96 -32.48
CA ASP A 13 -22.70 4.95 -33.19
C ASP A 13 -22.81 5.03 -34.73
N ARG A 14 -23.67 5.93 -35.24
CA ARG A 14 -23.73 6.32 -36.65
C ARG A 14 -22.72 7.41 -37.02
N ASN A 15 -22.10 8.07 -36.02
CA ASN A 15 -21.10 9.09 -36.26
C ASN A 15 -19.78 8.47 -36.73
N GLY A 16 -18.86 9.31 -37.21
CA GLY A 16 -17.50 8.89 -37.56
C GLY A 16 -16.56 8.72 -36.36
N GLY A 17 -16.92 9.25 -35.19
CA GLY A 17 -16.14 9.13 -33.95
C GLY A 17 -14.87 9.98 -33.89
N THR A 18 -14.46 10.65 -34.98
CA THR A 18 -13.20 11.39 -35.06
C THR A 18 -13.28 12.86 -34.65
N GLY A 19 -14.41 13.29 -34.08
CA GLY A 19 -14.59 14.62 -33.49
C GLY A 19 -15.43 14.57 -32.23
N GLN A 20 -15.20 15.48 -31.29
CA GLN A 20 -15.91 15.53 -30.01
C GLN A 20 -17.43 15.69 -30.20
N ASN A 21 -17.85 16.55 -31.14
CA ASN A 21 -19.28 16.76 -31.48
C ASN A 21 -19.87 15.66 -32.38
N SER A 22 -19.05 14.68 -32.77
CA SER A 22 -19.43 13.52 -33.58
C SER A 22 -18.87 12.23 -32.97
N ALA A 23 -18.88 12.15 -31.65
CA ALA A 23 -18.42 11.00 -30.87
C ALA A 23 -19.31 9.77 -31.10
N PHE A 24 -18.74 8.58 -30.94
CA PHE A 24 -19.52 7.35 -30.77
C PHE A 24 -20.30 7.38 -29.45
N ALA A 25 -21.34 6.56 -29.34
CA ALA A 25 -22.11 6.41 -28.10
C ALA A 25 -21.57 5.30 -27.20
N THR A 26 -21.03 4.23 -27.79
CA THR A 26 -20.67 2.99 -27.07
C THR A 26 -19.20 2.58 -27.24
N LEU A 27 -18.68 1.84 -26.27
CA LEU A 27 -17.40 1.12 -26.33
C LEU A 27 -17.50 -0.04 -27.33
N SER A 28 -18.64 -0.74 -27.38
CA SER A 28 -18.92 -1.76 -28.40
C SER A 28 -18.69 -1.26 -29.83
N LYS A 29 -18.99 0.01 -30.10
CA LYS A 29 -18.71 0.60 -31.41
C LYS A 29 -17.22 0.75 -31.67
N VAL A 30 -16.43 1.14 -30.67
CA VAL A 30 -14.97 1.22 -30.77
C VAL A 30 -14.37 -0.16 -31.01
N GLU A 31 -14.87 -1.20 -30.34
CA GLU A 31 -14.41 -2.58 -30.54
C GLU A 31 -14.62 -3.12 -31.95
N SER A 32 -15.58 -2.56 -32.69
CA SER A 32 -15.81 -2.91 -34.11
C SER A 32 -14.76 -2.31 -35.05
N LEU A 33 -13.93 -1.39 -34.56
CA LEU A 33 -12.86 -0.75 -35.32
C LEU A 33 -11.60 -1.60 -35.30
N THR A 34 -10.77 -1.44 -36.33
CA THR A 34 -9.38 -1.92 -36.32
C THR A 34 -8.47 -0.79 -35.84
N LEU A 35 -8.25 -0.72 -34.53
CA LEU A 35 -7.30 0.25 -33.96
C LEU A 35 -5.88 -0.06 -34.46
N LYS A 36 -5.12 1.02 -34.72
CA LYS A 36 -3.74 0.95 -35.19
C LYS A 36 -2.78 1.52 -34.15
N PRO A 37 -1.48 1.19 -34.22
CA PRO A 37 -0.47 1.85 -33.39
C PRO A 37 -0.57 3.38 -33.42
N GLY A 38 -0.55 3.97 -32.23
CA GLY A 38 -0.70 5.41 -31.98
C GLY A 38 -2.14 5.92 -31.98
N ASP A 39 -3.16 5.09 -32.19
CA ASP A 39 -4.55 5.53 -32.07
C ASP A 39 -4.93 5.79 -30.60
N SER A 40 -5.88 6.71 -30.39
CA SER A 40 -6.43 7.02 -29.06
C SER A 40 -7.93 6.79 -29.03
N VAL A 41 -8.44 6.28 -27.91
CA VAL A 41 -9.86 6.21 -27.57
C VAL A 41 -10.07 7.10 -26.35
N LEU A 42 -10.80 8.20 -26.50
CA LEU A 42 -11.05 9.17 -25.44
C LEU A 42 -12.53 9.16 -25.04
N LEU A 43 -12.77 8.84 -23.77
CA LEU A 43 -14.10 8.80 -23.16
C LEU A 43 -14.45 10.16 -22.54
N ALA A 44 -15.65 10.67 -22.82
CA ALA A 44 -16.03 12.00 -22.33
C ALA A 44 -16.24 11.98 -20.81
N LYS A 45 -15.60 12.91 -20.10
CA LYS A 45 -15.86 13.14 -18.68
C LYS A 45 -17.35 13.34 -18.42
N GLY A 46 -17.86 12.74 -17.33
CA GLY A 46 -19.28 12.64 -17.01
C GLY A 46 -20.04 11.52 -17.73
N SER A 47 -19.42 10.78 -18.66
CA SER A 47 -20.05 9.60 -19.27
C SER A 47 -20.05 8.41 -18.31
N VAL A 48 -21.11 7.60 -18.41
CA VAL A 48 -21.21 6.27 -17.79
C VAL A 48 -21.42 5.25 -18.89
N PHE A 49 -20.59 4.21 -18.91
CA PHE A 49 -20.66 3.08 -19.84
C PHE A 49 -21.02 1.82 -19.05
N ASN A 50 -22.03 1.08 -19.51
CA ASN A 50 -22.51 -0.15 -18.86
C ASN A 50 -22.20 -1.37 -19.74
N GLU A 51 -20.92 -1.51 -20.09
CA GLU A 51 -20.40 -2.57 -20.96
C GLU A 51 -18.92 -2.82 -20.62
N GLN A 52 -18.45 -4.03 -20.88
CA GLN A 52 -17.02 -4.36 -20.88
C GLN A 52 -16.35 -3.70 -22.11
N PHE A 53 -15.06 -3.36 -22.00
CA PHE A 53 -14.26 -2.90 -23.12
C PHE A 53 -13.12 -3.87 -23.47
N ASP A 54 -13.29 -4.58 -24.58
CA ASP A 54 -12.32 -5.54 -25.09
C ASP A 54 -11.29 -4.89 -26.03
N ILE A 55 -10.04 -4.82 -25.58
CA ILE A 55 -8.92 -4.33 -26.39
C ILE A 55 -8.38 -5.48 -27.24
N LYS A 56 -8.57 -5.39 -28.56
CA LYS A 56 -8.27 -6.47 -29.53
C LYS A 56 -7.00 -6.24 -30.35
N TYR A 57 -6.44 -5.03 -30.31
CA TYR A 57 -5.33 -4.63 -31.17
C TYR A 57 -4.20 -4.01 -30.36
N SER A 58 -2.98 -4.20 -30.85
CA SER A 58 -1.76 -3.75 -30.21
C SER A 58 -1.26 -2.44 -30.80
N GLY A 59 -0.66 -1.61 -29.94
CA GLY A 59 0.23 -0.54 -30.37
C GLY A 59 1.64 -1.06 -30.66
N THR A 60 2.58 -0.13 -30.78
CA THR A 60 4.02 -0.40 -30.73
C THR A 60 4.65 0.38 -29.58
N GLU A 61 5.86 0.03 -29.16
CA GLU A 61 6.58 0.75 -28.08
C GLU A 61 6.67 2.26 -28.36
N SER A 62 6.93 2.65 -29.61
CA SER A 62 7.00 4.05 -30.05
C SER A 62 5.64 4.70 -30.31
N ALA A 63 4.56 3.92 -30.37
CA ALA A 63 3.21 4.39 -30.69
C ALA A 63 2.17 3.48 -30.02
N PRO A 64 2.03 3.55 -28.69
CA PRO A 64 1.06 2.75 -27.97
C PRO A 64 -0.37 3.14 -28.37
N ILE A 65 -1.32 2.23 -28.20
CA ILE A 65 -2.74 2.59 -28.24
C ILE A 65 -3.11 3.15 -26.88
N LYS A 66 -3.76 4.32 -26.88
CA LYS A 66 -4.13 5.03 -25.65
C LYS A 66 -5.62 4.99 -25.42
N ILE A 67 -6.02 4.69 -24.20
CA ILE A 67 -7.39 4.76 -23.72
C ILE A 67 -7.39 5.77 -22.57
N GLY A 68 -8.16 6.83 -22.69
CA GLY A 68 -8.25 7.82 -21.64
C GLY A 68 -9.50 8.68 -21.72
N SER A 69 -9.44 9.89 -21.20
CA SER A 69 -10.61 10.78 -21.13
C SER A 69 -10.40 12.14 -21.81
N TYR A 70 -11.51 12.82 -22.11
CA TYR A 70 -11.53 14.19 -22.63
C TYR A 70 -12.67 15.02 -22.02
N GLY A 71 -12.63 16.34 -22.24
CA GLY A 71 -13.64 17.27 -21.74
C GLY A 71 -13.40 17.68 -20.29
N THR A 72 -14.47 18.06 -19.59
CA THR A 72 -14.42 18.59 -18.22
C THR A 72 -15.38 17.86 -17.30
N GLY A 73 -15.12 17.87 -15.99
CA GLY A 73 -15.96 17.21 -14.98
C GLY A 73 -15.38 15.90 -14.46
N ALA A 74 -16.25 15.09 -13.84
CA ALA A 74 -15.90 13.80 -13.25
C ALA A 74 -15.30 12.84 -14.28
N ALA A 75 -14.41 11.95 -13.86
CA ALA A 75 -13.86 10.92 -14.73
C ALA A 75 -14.98 10.08 -15.37
N PRO A 76 -14.84 9.66 -16.65
CA PRO A 76 -15.77 8.71 -17.24
C PRO A 76 -15.73 7.39 -16.49
N VAL A 77 -16.90 6.77 -16.31
CA VAL A 77 -17.06 5.54 -15.52
C VAL A 77 -17.40 4.36 -16.42
N ILE A 78 -16.70 3.25 -16.24
CA ILE A 78 -17.05 1.95 -16.83
C ILE A 78 -17.64 1.05 -15.74
N HIS A 79 -18.82 0.50 -16.01
CA HIS A 79 -19.48 -0.56 -15.25
C HIS A 79 -19.65 -1.79 -16.13
N SER A 80 -19.52 -2.99 -15.55
CA SER A 80 -19.62 -4.24 -16.33
C SER A 80 -20.10 -5.41 -15.49
N GLY A 81 -20.88 -6.31 -16.09
CA GLY A 81 -21.19 -7.60 -15.47
C GLY A 81 -20.02 -8.58 -15.46
N GLY A 82 -19.01 -8.36 -16.31
CA GLY A 82 -17.75 -9.11 -16.37
C GLY A 82 -16.59 -8.20 -15.96
N ASP A 83 -15.53 -8.19 -16.76
CA ASP A 83 -14.41 -7.29 -16.57
C ASP A 83 -14.75 -5.86 -17.01
N GLY A 84 -14.06 -4.86 -16.48
CA GLY A 84 -14.17 -3.47 -16.95
C GLY A 84 -13.46 -3.27 -18.29
N ILE A 85 -12.13 -3.38 -18.28
CA ILE A 85 -11.28 -3.41 -19.47
C ILE A 85 -10.61 -4.79 -19.54
N HIS A 86 -10.74 -5.45 -20.69
CA HIS A 86 -10.23 -6.80 -20.88
C HIS A 86 -9.36 -6.89 -22.12
N SER A 87 -8.29 -7.68 -22.03
CA SER A 87 -7.57 -8.15 -23.20
C SER A 87 -6.91 -9.50 -22.97
N LEU A 88 -6.91 -10.28 -24.05
CA LEU A 88 -5.96 -11.35 -24.26
C LEU A 88 -5.05 -10.90 -25.42
N TYR A 89 -3.75 -10.85 -25.18
CA TYR A 89 -2.69 -10.64 -26.20
C TYR A 89 -2.46 -9.21 -26.72
N ALA A 90 -3.28 -8.20 -26.43
CA ALA A 90 -2.99 -6.84 -26.89
C ALA A 90 -1.75 -6.29 -26.17
N SER A 91 -0.86 -5.63 -26.89
CA SER A 91 0.42 -5.11 -26.36
C SER A 91 0.59 -3.62 -26.65
N ASN A 92 1.44 -2.95 -25.87
CA ASN A 92 1.72 -1.51 -25.97
C ASN A 92 0.44 -0.68 -25.79
N ILE A 93 -0.17 -0.80 -24.61
CA ILE A 93 -1.43 -0.15 -24.24
C ILE A 93 -1.20 0.80 -23.09
N VAL A 94 -1.79 2.00 -23.17
CA VAL A 94 -1.84 2.96 -22.07
C VAL A 94 -3.29 3.20 -21.67
N ILE A 95 -3.63 2.98 -20.41
CA ILE A 95 -4.95 3.25 -19.82
C ILE A 95 -4.79 4.35 -18.78
N GLU A 96 -5.54 5.45 -18.90
CA GLU A 96 -5.35 6.59 -17.99
C GLU A 96 -6.58 7.47 -17.78
N ASN A 97 -6.66 8.11 -16.60
CA ASN A 97 -7.66 9.15 -16.30
C ASN A 97 -9.11 8.65 -16.38
N LEU A 98 -9.36 7.44 -15.89
CA LEU A 98 -10.66 6.76 -15.92
C LEU A 98 -11.11 6.36 -14.52
N LYS A 99 -12.40 6.09 -14.37
CA LYS A 99 -12.95 5.32 -13.26
C LYS A 99 -13.54 4.01 -13.76
N ILE A 100 -13.25 2.91 -13.07
CA ILE A 100 -13.85 1.60 -13.35
C ILE A 100 -14.50 1.13 -12.06
N SER A 101 -15.77 0.77 -12.10
CA SER A 101 -16.45 0.34 -10.87
C SER A 101 -17.62 -0.59 -11.11
N ASN A 102 -18.07 -1.27 -10.05
CA ASN A 102 -19.17 -2.24 -10.12
C ASN A 102 -18.92 -3.28 -11.22
N THR A 103 -17.75 -3.92 -11.20
CA THR A 103 -17.42 -5.00 -12.12
C THR A 103 -17.68 -6.37 -11.48
N GLY A 104 -18.24 -7.30 -12.25
CA GLY A 104 -18.41 -8.68 -11.80
C GLY A 104 -17.07 -9.43 -11.71
N GLY A 105 -16.22 -9.22 -12.70
CA GLY A 105 -14.82 -9.66 -12.78
C GLY A 105 -13.83 -8.55 -12.40
N ALA A 106 -12.63 -8.60 -12.95
CA ALA A 106 -11.58 -7.63 -12.71
C ALA A 106 -11.96 -6.24 -13.27
N ALA A 107 -11.47 -5.17 -12.66
CA ALA A 107 -11.60 -3.85 -13.27
C ALA A 107 -10.73 -3.75 -14.53
N ILE A 108 -9.52 -4.31 -14.46
CA ILE A 108 -8.59 -4.41 -15.59
C ILE A 108 -8.04 -5.83 -15.63
N TYR A 109 -8.20 -6.50 -16.77
CA TYR A 109 -7.67 -7.82 -17.05
C TYR A 109 -6.74 -7.79 -18.27
N GLY A 110 -5.49 -8.25 -18.09
CA GLY A 110 -4.54 -8.50 -19.16
C GLY A 110 -3.94 -9.90 -19.09
N GLY A 111 -4.32 -10.77 -20.03
CA GLY A 111 -3.70 -12.09 -20.23
C GLY A 111 -2.75 -12.08 -21.42
N ASP A 112 -1.54 -12.60 -21.23
CA ASP A 112 -0.51 -12.70 -22.29
C ASP A 112 -0.19 -11.34 -22.95
N VAL A 113 -0.28 -10.25 -22.19
CA VAL A 113 -0.03 -8.89 -22.68
C VAL A 113 1.43 -8.47 -22.50
N THR A 114 1.89 -7.50 -23.28
CA THR A 114 3.23 -6.92 -23.14
C THR A 114 3.19 -5.39 -23.19
N ASN A 115 3.98 -4.72 -22.35
CA ASN A 115 4.12 -3.26 -22.33
C ASN A 115 2.79 -2.55 -22.06
N TRP A 116 2.18 -2.80 -20.89
CA TRP A 116 0.98 -2.09 -20.45
C TRP A 116 1.33 -1.05 -19.39
N THR A 117 0.73 0.14 -19.51
CA THR A 117 0.78 1.18 -18.47
C THR A 117 -0.64 1.55 -18.08
N VAL A 118 -0.94 1.44 -16.80
CA VAL A 118 -2.19 1.92 -16.18
C VAL A 118 -1.81 3.04 -15.23
N ARG A 119 -2.40 4.24 -15.40
CA ARG A 119 -2.06 5.37 -14.54
C ARG A 119 -3.21 6.33 -14.26
N ASN A 120 -3.27 6.88 -13.07
CA ASN A 120 -4.37 7.76 -12.66
C ASN A 120 -5.75 7.13 -12.94
N VAL A 121 -5.93 5.89 -12.48
CA VAL A 121 -7.21 5.17 -12.58
C VAL A 121 -7.78 4.96 -11.20
N GLU A 122 -9.07 5.29 -11.04
CA GLU A 122 -9.83 4.98 -9.84
C GLU A 122 -10.62 3.68 -10.05
N ILE A 123 -10.43 2.70 -9.17
CA ILE A 123 -11.14 1.41 -9.19
C ILE A 123 -11.92 1.28 -7.89
N ALA A 124 -13.20 0.95 -8.00
CA ALA A 124 -14.05 0.70 -6.84
C ALA A 124 -15.02 -0.46 -7.08
N LYS A 125 -15.23 -1.35 -6.10
CA LYS A 125 -16.26 -2.41 -6.19
C LYS A 125 -16.08 -3.33 -7.39
N SER A 126 -14.90 -3.93 -7.51
CA SER A 126 -14.61 -4.94 -8.54
C SER A 126 -14.56 -6.35 -7.97
N GLY A 127 -14.70 -7.35 -8.85
CA GLY A 127 -14.72 -8.76 -8.49
C GLY A 127 -16.02 -9.20 -7.80
N MET A 128 -17.11 -8.44 -7.94
CA MET A 128 -18.30 -8.58 -7.09
C MET A 128 -19.03 -9.92 -7.25
N SER A 129 -18.93 -10.56 -8.41
CA SER A 129 -19.55 -11.88 -8.67
C SER A 129 -18.52 -13.01 -8.80
N GLU A 130 -17.27 -12.70 -9.14
CA GLU A 130 -16.25 -13.70 -9.45
C GLU A 130 -15.12 -13.79 -8.42
N ASN A 131 -15.09 -12.89 -7.43
CA ASN A 131 -13.98 -12.70 -6.48
C ASN A 131 -12.64 -12.46 -7.19
N ALA A 132 -12.67 -11.86 -8.38
CA ALA A 132 -11.47 -11.51 -9.14
C ALA A 132 -10.72 -10.35 -8.49
N GLY A 133 -9.39 -10.32 -8.67
CA GLY A 133 -8.58 -9.17 -8.28
C GLY A 133 -8.89 -7.95 -9.15
N ALA A 134 -8.79 -6.74 -8.59
CA ALA A 134 -9.14 -5.50 -9.29
C ALA A 134 -8.28 -5.28 -10.54
N VAL A 135 -6.96 -5.32 -10.37
CA VAL A 135 -6.01 -5.29 -11.49
C VAL A 135 -5.36 -6.65 -11.62
N THR A 136 -5.70 -7.34 -12.70
CA THR A 136 -5.26 -8.71 -12.96
C THR A 136 -4.35 -8.76 -14.19
N PHE A 137 -3.12 -9.25 -14.00
CA PHE A 137 -2.21 -9.58 -15.11
C PHE A 137 -1.71 -11.01 -15.01
N ARG A 138 -1.82 -11.77 -16.11
CA ARG A 138 -1.41 -13.18 -16.15
C ARG A 138 -0.54 -13.47 -17.36
N SER A 139 0.53 -14.25 -17.20
CA SER A 139 1.44 -14.67 -18.27
C SER A 139 1.99 -13.50 -19.12
N SER A 140 2.20 -12.35 -18.48
CA SER A 140 2.43 -11.07 -19.17
C SER A 140 3.86 -10.56 -19.02
N LYS A 141 4.20 -9.45 -19.69
CA LYS A 141 5.51 -8.81 -19.57
C LYS A 141 5.41 -7.29 -19.51
N ASN A 142 6.30 -6.66 -18.75
CA ASN A 142 6.45 -5.21 -18.68
C ASN A 142 5.12 -4.50 -18.42
N VAL A 143 4.55 -4.73 -17.24
CA VAL A 143 3.33 -4.07 -16.79
C VAL A 143 3.68 -3.02 -15.74
N THR A 144 3.14 -1.82 -15.87
CA THR A 144 3.27 -0.73 -14.91
C THR A 144 1.89 -0.26 -14.50
N VAL A 145 1.66 -0.18 -13.19
CA VAL A 145 0.48 0.47 -12.63
C VAL A 145 0.96 1.53 -11.65
N GLU A 146 0.58 2.79 -11.91
CA GLU A 146 1.04 3.93 -11.13
C GLU A 146 -0.08 4.90 -10.78
N ASP A 147 0.09 5.62 -9.67
CA ASP A 147 -0.76 6.74 -9.24
C ASP A 147 -2.26 6.38 -9.27
N SER A 148 -2.62 5.14 -8.93
CA SER A 148 -3.98 4.61 -9.05
C SER A 148 -4.55 4.25 -7.68
N LYS A 149 -5.87 4.46 -7.53
CA LYS A 149 -6.59 4.19 -6.29
C LYS A 149 -7.53 3.01 -6.48
N ILE A 150 -7.45 2.05 -5.57
CA ILE A 150 -8.26 0.83 -5.59
C ILE A 150 -8.98 0.71 -4.24
N SER A 151 -10.30 0.56 -4.27
CA SER A 151 -11.10 0.39 -3.06
C SER A 151 -12.22 -0.64 -3.20
N ASP A 152 -12.67 -1.20 -2.08
CA ASP A 152 -13.84 -2.09 -2.00
C ASP A 152 -13.78 -3.29 -2.94
N VAL A 153 -12.60 -3.88 -3.13
CA VAL A 153 -12.41 -5.01 -4.04
C VAL A 153 -12.83 -6.31 -3.35
N LYS A 154 -13.45 -7.23 -4.08
CA LYS A 154 -13.82 -8.53 -3.52
C LYS A 154 -12.70 -9.57 -3.59
N GLY A 155 -11.86 -9.55 -4.62
CA GLY A 155 -10.59 -10.27 -4.66
C GLY A 155 -9.43 -9.38 -4.21
N ASP A 156 -8.21 -9.69 -4.66
CA ASP A 156 -7.02 -8.89 -4.36
C ASP A 156 -7.08 -7.50 -5.00
N GLY A 157 -6.42 -6.50 -4.41
CA GLY A 157 -6.23 -5.22 -5.10
C GLY A 157 -5.45 -5.42 -6.41
N PHE A 158 -4.37 -6.18 -6.33
CA PHE A 158 -3.59 -6.61 -7.49
C PHE A 158 -3.42 -8.13 -7.47
N TRP A 159 -3.81 -8.80 -8.56
CA TRP A 159 -3.54 -10.22 -8.77
C TRP A 159 -2.64 -10.41 -9.99
N ILE A 160 -1.36 -10.71 -9.75
CA ILE A 160 -0.34 -10.83 -10.78
C ILE A 160 0.22 -12.25 -10.78
N GLU A 161 0.20 -12.91 -11.92
CA GLU A 161 0.69 -14.30 -12.02
C GLU A 161 1.58 -14.49 -13.25
N LYS A 162 2.78 -15.02 -13.06
CA LYS A 162 3.73 -15.33 -14.14
C LYS A 162 4.04 -14.12 -15.02
N VAL A 163 4.32 -12.99 -14.38
CA VAL A 163 4.65 -11.75 -15.08
C VAL A 163 6.12 -11.40 -14.89
N SER A 164 6.80 -11.03 -15.97
CA SER A 164 8.18 -10.52 -15.90
C SER A 164 8.23 -9.04 -16.22
N GLY A 165 8.82 -8.23 -15.34
CA GLY A 165 8.81 -6.78 -15.44
C GLY A 165 7.51 -6.22 -14.88
N VAL A 166 7.40 -6.16 -13.56
CA VAL A 166 6.23 -5.60 -12.86
C VAL A 166 6.65 -4.34 -12.13
N LYS A 167 5.90 -3.26 -12.31
CA LYS A 167 6.07 -2.02 -11.54
C LYS A 167 4.73 -1.60 -10.95
N LEU A 168 4.63 -1.57 -9.62
CA LEU A 168 3.49 -1.05 -8.88
C LEU A 168 3.98 0.16 -8.08
N LEU A 169 3.65 1.36 -8.55
CA LEU A 169 4.24 2.61 -8.07
C LEU A 169 3.17 3.55 -7.52
N ASN A 170 3.33 4.08 -6.31
CA ASN A 170 2.48 5.15 -5.78
C ASN A 170 0.96 4.85 -5.84
N ASN A 171 0.59 3.58 -5.71
CA ASN A 171 -0.82 3.20 -5.72
C ASN A 171 -1.37 3.20 -4.29
N THR A 172 -2.66 3.43 -4.18
CA THR A 172 -3.40 3.26 -2.93
C THR A 172 -4.34 2.07 -3.05
N VAL A 173 -4.29 1.15 -2.10
CA VAL A 173 -5.25 0.04 -1.99
C VAL A 173 -5.88 0.06 -0.61
N THR A 174 -7.20 0.25 -0.54
CA THR A 174 -7.96 0.24 0.71
C THR A 174 -9.01 -0.88 0.68
N SER A 175 -9.03 -1.74 1.70
CA SER A 175 -10.12 -2.71 1.95
C SER A 175 -10.31 -3.77 0.85
N ALA A 176 -9.44 -4.78 0.83
CA ALA A 176 -9.63 -5.98 0.01
C ALA A 176 -10.51 -6.99 0.80
N ASN A 177 -11.77 -7.14 0.41
CA ASN A 177 -12.84 -7.69 1.26
C ASN A 177 -13.19 -9.16 1.01
N GLY A 178 -12.37 -9.87 0.24
CA GLY A 178 -12.50 -11.32 0.04
C GLY A 178 -11.88 -12.11 1.18
N SER A 179 -12.39 -13.30 1.47
CA SER A 179 -11.80 -14.18 2.51
C SER A 179 -10.38 -14.67 2.18
N THR A 180 -9.88 -14.39 0.98
CA THR A 180 -8.54 -14.75 0.50
C THR A 180 -7.84 -13.58 -0.18
N ALA A 181 -8.28 -12.34 0.06
CA ALA A 181 -7.83 -11.18 -0.69
C ALA A 181 -6.68 -10.46 0.02
N ASP A 182 -5.53 -10.36 -0.64
CA ASP A 182 -4.41 -9.49 -0.27
C ASP A 182 -4.58 -8.10 -0.90
N ALA A 183 -3.92 -7.06 -0.37
CA ALA A 183 -3.86 -5.79 -1.09
C ALA A 183 -3.11 -5.97 -2.42
N MET A 184 -2.03 -6.76 -2.41
CA MET A 184 -1.26 -7.17 -3.58
C MET A 184 -0.81 -8.62 -3.48
N GLN A 185 -1.14 -9.44 -4.49
CA GLN A 185 -0.59 -10.78 -4.63
C GLN A 185 0.10 -10.96 -5.98
N LEU A 186 1.38 -11.36 -5.93
CA LEU A 186 2.22 -11.66 -7.07
C LEU A 186 2.79 -13.08 -6.96
N ASN A 187 2.44 -13.93 -7.91
CA ASN A 187 2.84 -15.33 -7.95
C ASN A 187 3.76 -15.60 -9.15
N ASP A 188 4.87 -16.33 -8.93
CA ASP A 188 5.78 -16.81 -9.98
C ASP A 188 6.27 -15.69 -10.93
N SER A 189 6.44 -14.49 -10.40
CA SER A 189 6.75 -13.28 -11.17
C SER A 189 8.19 -12.81 -10.94
N SER A 190 8.75 -12.04 -11.87
CA SER A 190 10.15 -11.60 -11.81
C SER A 190 10.38 -10.17 -12.26
N ASN A 191 11.53 -9.59 -11.90
CA ASN A 191 11.88 -8.19 -12.18
C ASN A 191 10.77 -7.26 -11.65
N ILE A 192 10.54 -7.34 -10.34
CA ILE A 192 9.43 -6.69 -9.65
C ILE A 192 9.93 -5.44 -8.92
N LEU A 193 9.21 -4.34 -9.05
CA LEU A 193 9.37 -3.14 -8.23
C LEU A 193 7.99 -2.76 -7.66
N ILE A 194 7.87 -2.80 -6.33
CA ILE A 194 6.72 -2.29 -5.58
C ILE A 194 7.22 -1.14 -4.74
N LYS A 195 6.86 0.09 -5.10
CA LYS A 195 7.42 1.28 -4.44
C LYS A 195 6.43 2.43 -4.23
N GLY A 196 6.51 3.10 -3.08
CA GLY A 196 5.70 4.30 -2.80
C GLY A 196 4.22 4.02 -2.57
N ASN A 197 3.81 2.76 -2.45
CA ASN A 197 2.39 2.41 -2.35
C ASN A 197 1.90 2.56 -0.90
N HIS A 198 0.61 2.89 -0.77
CA HIS A 198 -0.11 2.94 0.50
C HIS A 198 -1.16 1.82 0.53
N LEU A 199 -0.98 0.83 1.38
CA LEU A 199 -1.79 -0.38 1.45
C LEU A 199 -2.44 -0.49 2.83
N ASP A 200 -3.76 -0.29 2.88
CA ASP A 200 -4.53 -0.32 4.13
C ASP A 200 -5.53 -1.47 4.10
N GLN A 201 -5.33 -2.41 5.03
CA GLN A 201 -6.18 -3.57 5.28
C GLN A 201 -6.82 -3.53 6.68
N THR A 202 -6.78 -2.41 7.39
CA THR A 202 -7.30 -2.27 8.77
C THR A 202 -8.78 -2.64 8.88
N HIS A 203 -9.58 -2.25 7.89
CA HIS A 203 -11.02 -2.55 7.83
C HIS A 203 -11.37 -3.66 6.83
N ALA A 204 -10.36 -4.37 6.32
CA ALA A 204 -10.60 -5.47 5.40
C ALA A 204 -11.22 -6.67 6.15
N VAL A 205 -12.21 -7.32 5.54
CA VAL A 205 -12.78 -8.58 6.07
C VAL A 205 -11.83 -9.77 5.85
N SER A 206 -10.80 -9.59 5.03
CA SER A 206 -9.83 -10.63 4.70
C SER A 206 -8.90 -10.96 5.87
N PRO A 207 -8.59 -12.24 6.14
CA PRO A 207 -7.55 -12.64 7.08
C PRO A 207 -6.13 -12.53 6.49
N LYS A 208 -5.99 -11.99 5.27
CA LYS A 208 -4.75 -11.91 4.51
C LYS A 208 -4.03 -10.58 4.78
N GLY A 209 -3.01 -10.25 3.98
CA GLY A 209 -2.08 -9.17 4.30
C GLY A 209 -1.97 -8.08 3.25
N GLY A 210 -0.94 -7.25 3.43
CA GLY A 210 -0.58 -6.21 2.47
C GLY A 210 -0.05 -6.79 1.16
N ILE A 211 1.10 -7.46 1.21
CA ILE A 211 1.80 -7.95 0.01
C ILE A 211 2.14 -9.43 0.13
N ALA A 212 1.67 -10.25 -0.81
CA ALA A 212 2.08 -11.63 -1.01
C ALA A 212 2.97 -11.77 -2.25
N LEU A 213 4.25 -12.10 -2.06
CA LEU A 213 5.25 -12.38 -3.10
C LEU A 213 5.64 -13.86 -3.13
N VAL A 214 4.83 -14.68 -3.80
CA VAL A 214 5.06 -16.13 -3.83
C VAL A 214 6.00 -16.49 -4.97
N ARG A 215 7.17 -17.05 -4.62
CA ARG A 215 8.22 -17.48 -5.56
C ARG A 215 8.71 -16.34 -6.48
N ALA A 216 8.74 -15.13 -5.94
CA ALA A 216 9.25 -13.96 -6.65
C ALA A 216 10.76 -14.07 -6.92
N THR A 217 11.22 -13.59 -8.07
CA THR A 217 12.65 -13.52 -8.40
C THR A 217 13.05 -12.12 -8.82
N ASP A 218 14.14 -11.58 -8.29
CA ASP A 218 14.61 -10.23 -8.60
C ASP A 218 13.52 -9.19 -8.27
N ALA A 219 13.20 -9.07 -6.98
CA ALA A 219 12.13 -8.21 -6.48
C ALA A 219 12.63 -7.15 -5.51
N VAL A 220 12.10 -5.95 -5.63
CA VAL A 220 12.33 -4.83 -4.70
C VAL A 220 10.98 -4.33 -4.19
N VAL A 221 10.81 -4.36 -2.87
CA VAL A 221 9.68 -3.75 -2.14
C VAL A 221 10.25 -2.61 -1.31
N ALA A 222 10.02 -1.37 -1.75
CA ALA A 222 10.70 -0.21 -1.22
C ALA A 222 9.76 0.94 -0.88
N ASP A 223 9.97 1.61 0.25
CA ASP A 223 9.33 2.90 0.55
C ASP A 223 7.79 2.83 0.46
N ASN A 224 7.19 1.74 0.96
CA ASN A 224 5.74 1.58 1.02
C ASN A 224 5.26 1.73 2.46
N VAL A 225 4.00 2.16 2.61
CA VAL A 225 3.28 2.18 3.90
C VAL A 225 2.24 1.08 3.88
N LEU A 226 2.34 0.15 4.82
CA LEU A 226 1.46 -1.02 4.96
C LEU A 226 0.81 -1.02 6.34
N THR A 227 -0.52 -0.99 6.40
CA THR A 227 -1.25 -0.97 7.66
C THR A 227 -2.32 -2.07 7.69
N GLY A 228 -2.40 -2.78 8.81
CA GLY A 228 -3.46 -3.73 9.07
C GLY A 228 -3.24 -5.13 8.45
N GLY A 229 -4.28 -5.95 8.52
CA GLY A 229 -4.29 -7.32 7.99
C GLY A 229 -3.61 -8.36 8.88
N GLY A 230 -3.59 -9.61 8.43
CA GLY A 230 -2.95 -10.72 9.12
C GLY A 230 -1.43 -10.72 9.04
N PHE A 231 -0.85 -10.06 8.01
CA PHE A 231 0.59 -9.88 7.83
C PHE A 231 0.89 -8.63 6.96
N GLY A 232 2.08 -8.06 7.09
CA GLY A 232 2.56 -7.00 6.20
C GLY A 232 2.96 -7.55 4.82
N ILE A 233 4.10 -8.24 4.77
CA ILE A 233 4.72 -8.81 3.56
C ILE A 233 5.00 -10.31 3.77
N SER A 234 4.37 -11.16 2.97
CA SER A 234 4.68 -12.60 2.89
C SER A 234 5.43 -12.88 1.60
N ALA A 235 6.70 -13.29 1.68
CA ALA A 235 7.56 -13.49 0.52
C ALA A 235 8.19 -14.89 0.45
N PRO A 236 7.41 -15.99 0.43
CA PRO A 236 7.94 -17.34 0.48
C PRO A 236 8.51 -17.80 -0.86
N GLY A 237 9.58 -18.61 -0.80
CA GLY A 237 10.10 -19.33 -1.96
C GLY A 237 10.80 -18.48 -3.02
N GLY A 238 11.13 -17.23 -2.72
CA GLY A 238 11.74 -16.30 -3.65
C GLY A 238 13.27 -16.36 -3.72
N LYS A 239 13.83 -15.56 -4.63
CA LYS A 239 15.27 -15.43 -4.87
C LYS A 239 15.63 -13.99 -5.18
N ASN A 240 16.67 -13.46 -4.53
CA ASN A 240 17.16 -12.09 -4.78
C ASN A 240 16.03 -11.06 -4.55
N VAL A 241 15.63 -10.95 -3.28
CA VAL A 241 14.50 -10.11 -2.85
C VAL A 241 15.01 -9.07 -1.86
N ALA A 242 14.80 -7.80 -2.17
CA ALA A 242 15.07 -6.68 -1.27
C ALA A 242 13.76 -6.11 -0.74
N ILE A 243 13.66 -5.95 0.58
CA ILE A 243 12.51 -5.35 1.28
C ILE A 243 13.10 -4.24 2.15
N HIS A 244 12.96 -2.98 1.74
CA HIS A 244 13.63 -1.90 2.46
C HIS A 244 12.87 -0.58 2.54
N GLY A 245 13.13 0.21 3.57
CA GLY A 245 12.52 1.55 3.70
C GLY A 245 11.00 1.53 3.85
N ASN A 246 10.38 0.38 4.14
CA ASN A 246 8.93 0.30 4.31
C ASN A 246 8.56 0.62 5.75
N ASP A 247 7.40 1.23 5.91
CA ASP A 247 6.66 1.32 7.17
C ASP A 247 5.59 0.21 7.17
N ILE A 248 5.63 -0.65 8.19
CA ILE A 248 4.77 -1.83 8.30
C ILE A 248 4.19 -1.90 9.71
N SER A 249 2.88 -1.73 9.82
CA SER A 249 2.18 -1.61 11.10
C SER A 249 0.79 -2.26 11.14
N GLY A 250 0.22 -2.37 12.34
CA GLY A 250 -1.16 -2.80 12.56
C GLY A 250 -1.48 -4.26 12.20
N TYR A 251 -0.48 -5.10 11.92
CA TYR A 251 -0.70 -6.49 11.52
C TYR A 251 -0.90 -7.40 12.74
N HIS A 252 -2.08 -8.03 12.86
CA HIS A 252 -2.42 -8.80 14.06
C HIS A 252 -3.52 -9.86 13.80
N GLY A 253 -4.13 -10.35 14.88
CA GLY A 253 -5.26 -11.28 14.83
C GLY A 253 -4.89 -12.77 14.86
N TYR A 254 -3.60 -13.10 14.67
CA TYR A 254 -3.14 -14.48 14.67
C TYR A 254 -1.80 -14.67 15.38
N SER A 255 -1.60 -15.85 15.96
CA SER A 255 -0.32 -16.23 16.59
C SER A 255 0.86 -16.28 15.61
N TRP A 256 0.57 -16.32 14.31
CA TRP A 256 1.53 -16.31 13.23
C TRP A 256 1.69 -14.94 12.56
N SER A 257 0.95 -13.90 12.95
CA SER A 257 1.03 -12.59 12.29
C SER A 257 2.45 -12.02 12.30
N PHE A 258 2.91 -11.49 11.17
CA PHE A 258 4.27 -10.97 11.02
C PHE A 258 4.31 -9.74 10.10
N ALA A 259 5.31 -8.88 10.28
CA ALA A 259 5.60 -7.82 9.32
C ALA A 259 6.20 -8.40 8.04
N VAL A 260 7.24 -9.23 8.16
CA VAL A 260 7.88 -9.88 7.01
C VAL A 260 8.03 -11.37 7.26
N GLY A 261 7.41 -12.21 6.44
CA GLY A 261 7.43 -13.66 6.59
C GLY A 261 7.98 -14.35 5.35
N LEU A 262 8.93 -15.27 5.54
CA LEU A 262 9.56 -16.02 4.44
C LEU A 262 9.07 -17.47 4.34
N GLY A 263 8.14 -17.86 5.21
CA GLY A 263 7.80 -19.25 5.47
C GLY A 263 6.35 -19.58 5.17
N ASP A 264 6.12 -20.41 4.15
CA ASP A 264 4.93 -21.27 4.00
C ASP A 264 5.13 -22.22 2.80
N GLN A 265 5.81 -21.75 1.76
CA GLN A 265 5.96 -22.47 0.49
C GLN A 265 7.32 -22.24 -0.18
N GLY A 266 8.11 -23.30 -0.34
CA GLY A 266 9.33 -23.30 -1.16
C GLY A 266 10.59 -22.80 -0.43
N SER A 267 11.74 -23.05 -1.06
CA SER A 267 13.05 -22.59 -0.58
C SER A 267 13.27 -21.13 -0.96
N ALA A 268 13.68 -20.31 0.01
CA ALA A 268 13.96 -18.89 -0.18
C ALA A 268 15.47 -18.64 -0.09
N ARG A 269 16.01 -17.75 -0.93
CA ARG A 269 17.43 -17.37 -0.80
C ARG A 269 17.73 -15.94 -1.22
N ASP A 270 18.81 -15.40 -0.67
CA ASP A 270 19.35 -14.08 -1.02
C ASP A 270 18.32 -12.98 -0.75
N TYR A 271 17.96 -12.81 0.53
CA TYR A 271 17.03 -11.76 0.98
C TYR A 271 17.81 -10.67 1.71
N ASP A 272 17.50 -9.43 1.40
CA ASP A 272 17.97 -8.23 2.08
C ASP A 272 16.75 -7.49 2.65
N ILE A 273 16.59 -7.54 3.97
CA ILE A 273 15.49 -6.91 4.70
C ILE A 273 16.10 -5.80 5.55
N SER A 274 15.99 -4.55 5.11
CA SER A 274 16.75 -3.47 5.72
C SER A 274 16.10 -2.10 5.73
N GLY A 275 16.41 -1.26 6.72
CA GLY A 275 15.87 0.10 6.77
C GLY A 275 14.34 0.20 6.91
N ASN A 276 13.65 -0.90 7.27
CA ASN A 276 12.20 -0.86 7.48
C ASN A 276 11.91 -0.40 8.91
N HIS A 277 10.79 0.30 9.09
CA HIS A 277 10.17 0.55 10.38
C HIS A 277 9.02 -0.45 10.56
N ILE A 278 9.11 -1.26 11.60
CA ILE A 278 8.20 -2.36 11.86
C ILE A 278 7.63 -2.20 13.27
N HIS A 279 6.35 -1.94 13.37
CA HIS A 279 5.71 -1.63 14.64
C HIS A 279 4.28 -2.16 14.74
N ASP A 280 3.68 -2.04 15.93
CA ASP A 280 2.27 -2.36 16.21
C ASP A 280 1.80 -3.70 15.66
N GLY A 281 2.50 -4.76 16.05
CA GLY A 281 2.24 -6.08 15.51
C GLY A 281 2.72 -7.22 16.38
N ALA A 282 2.60 -8.43 15.84
CA ALA A 282 3.05 -9.63 16.55
C ALA A 282 4.55 -9.88 16.34
N TRP A 283 4.92 -10.61 15.30
CA TRP A 283 6.32 -10.88 14.96
C TRP A 283 6.88 -9.82 14.02
N GLY A 284 8.14 -9.44 14.16
CA GLY A 284 8.81 -8.59 13.17
C GLY A 284 9.11 -9.38 11.89
N VAL A 285 10.36 -9.83 11.75
CA VAL A 285 10.78 -10.70 10.66
C VAL A 285 10.71 -12.17 11.08
N ALA A 286 9.90 -12.96 10.37
CA ALA A 286 9.70 -14.39 10.58
C ALA A 286 10.39 -15.22 9.48
N VAL A 287 11.60 -15.70 9.79
CA VAL A 287 12.32 -16.72 9.00
C VAL A 287 11.85 -18.11 9.48
N SER A 288 10.65 -18.47 9.02
CA SER A 288 9.92 -19.66 9.47
C SER A 288 9.51 -20.56 8.30
N GLY A 289 8.60 -21.51 8.53
CA GLY A 289 8.07 -22.39 7.49
C GLY A 289 7.17 -23.48 8.04
N ALA A 290 6.35 -24.06 7.15
CA ALA A 290 5.41 -25.12 7.49
C ALA A 290 6.13 -26.28 8.21
N THR A 291 5.51 -26.79 9.28
CA THR A 291 6.04 -27.91 10.07
C THR A 291 6.29 -29.12 9.17
N GLY A 292 7.48 -29.71 9.25
CA GLY A 292 7.86 -30.88 8.43
C GLY A 292 8.34 -30.56 7.01
N SER A 293 8.42 -29.28 6.62
CA SER A 293 9.01 -28.90 5.33
C SER A 293 10.53 -29.09 5.31
N SER A 294 11.07 -29.40 4.14
CA SER A 294 12.52 -29.50 3.85
C SER A 294 13.07 -28.26 3.12
N TYR A 295 12.35 -27.14 3.23
CA TYR A 295 12.73 -25.90 2.56
C TYR A 295 14.05 -25.36 3.10
N SER A 296 14.85 -24.81 2.20
CA SER A 296 16.14 -24.20 2.52
C SER A 296 15.98 -22.68 2.49
N LEU A 297 16.23 -22.02 3.63
CA LEU A 297 16.20 -20.57 3.76
C LEU A 297 17.64 -20.09 3.90
N THR A 298 18.23 -19.45 2.89
CA THR A 298 19.68 -19.20 2.89
C THR A 298 20.05 -17.79 2.48
N GLY A 299 21.08 -17.21 3.10
CA GLY A 299 21.52 -15.86 2.78
C GLY A 299 20.47 -14.80 3.13
N ILE A 300 19.78 -14.96 4.28
CA ILE A 300 18.78 -14.02 4.76
C ILE A 300 19.45 -12.96 5.63
N LYS A 301 19.45 -11.71 5.19
CA LYS A 301 20.02 -10.60 5.94
C LYS A 301 18.90 -9.70 6.45
N VAL A 302 18.93 -9.40 7.74
CA VAL A 302 17.96 -8.52 8.40
C VAL A 302 18.75 -7.46 9.17
N HIS A 303 18.82 -6.24 8.64
CA HIS A 303 19.70 -5.23 9.21
C HIS A 303 19.23 -3.79 9.07
N ASP A 304 19.73 -2.91 9.94
CA ASP A 304 19.38 -1.49 9.91
C ASP A 304 17.87 -1.23 9.95
N ASN A 305 17.06 -2.18 10.46
CA ASN A 305 15.63 -1.99 10.67
C ASN A 305 15.37 -1.43 12.07
N VAL A 306 14.18 -0.87 12.23
CA VAL A 306 13.66 -0.34 13.48
C VAL A 306 12.45 -1.18 13.90
N PHE A 307 12.44 -1.62 15.15
CA PHE A 307 11.38 -2.44 15.72
C PHE A 307 10.88 -1.85 17.05
N ASP A 308 9.59 -1.56 17.12
CA ASP A 308 8.90 -1.13 18.35
C ASP A 308 7.50 -1.75 18.44
N ASP A 309 6.88 -1.72 19.62
CA ASP A 309 5.53 -2.25 19.87
C ASP A 309 5.18 -3.61 19.26
N LEU A 310 6.14 -4.54 19.36
CA LEU A 310 5.94 -5.93 18.99
C LEU A 310 5.57 -6.78 20.20
N THR A 311 4.42 -7.47 20.12
CA THR A 311 3.99 -8.42 21.18
C THR A 311 4.83 -9.71 21.19
N GLN A 312 5.63 -9.97 20.15
CA GLN A 312 6.55 -11.10 20.07
C GLN A 312 8.00 -10.62 19.90
N ALA A 313 8.79 -11.28 19.04
CA ALA A 313 10.18 -10.90 18.81
C ALA A 313 10.37 -10.16 17.48
N ALA A 314 11.33 -9.24 17.45
CA ALA A 314 11.78 -8.56 16.23
C ALA A 314 12.29 -9.56 15.18
N LEU A 315 12.99 -10.63 15.60
CA LEU A 315 13.37 -11.73 14.73
C LEU A 315 12.89 -13.08 15.26
N LYS A 316 12.26 -13.88 14.40
CA LYS A 316 11.99 -15.30 14.62
C LYS A 316 12.75 -16.16 13.61
N VAL A 317 13.49 -17.15 14.10
CA VAL A 317 14.15 -18.18 13.26
C VAL A 317 13.94 -19.56 13.87
N ASP A 318 12.98 -20.31 13.35
CA ASP A 318 12.57 -21.61 13.90
C ASP A 318 12.60 -22.76 12.88
N ARG A 319 13.16 -22.50 11.71
CA ARG A 319 13.45 -23.50 10.66
C ARG A 319 14.91 -23.44 10.23
N PRO A 320 15.46 -24.52 9.63
CA PRO A 320 16.78 -24.51 9.02
C PRO A 320 17.00 -23.30 8.11
N ALA A 321 17.79 -22.35 8.60
CA ALA A 321 18.05 -21.09 7.94
C ALA A 321 19.51 -20.66 8.11
N SER A 322 20.04 -19.95 7.10
CA SER A 322 21.31 -19.23 7.21
C SER A 322 21.15 -17.74 6.91
N GLY A 323 21.87 -16.91 7.65
CA GLY A 323 21.66 -15.48 7.60
C GLY A 323 22.32 -14.70 8.73
N SER A 324 21.88 -13.46 8.89
CA SER A 324 22.41 -12.53 9.88
C SER A 324 21.38 -11.49 10.28
N PHE A 325 21.30 -11.18 11.57
CA PHE A 325 20.49 -10.12 12.17
C PHE A 325 21.37 -9.09 12.86
N TYR A 326 21.57 -7.92 12.24
CA TYR A 326 22.57 -6.97 12.71
C TYR A 326 22.23 -5.50 12.52
N ASN A 327 22.84 -4.61 13.32
CA ASN A 327 22.64 -3.15 13.25
C ASN A 327 21.18 -2.69 13.35
N ASN A 328 20.28 -3.51 13.90
CA ASN A 328 18.88 -3.10 14.07
C ASN A 328 18.71 -2.29 15.36
N THR A 329 17.75 -1.38 15.35
CA THR A 329 17.29 -0.61 16.52
C THR A 329 16.02 -1.26 17.05
N ILE A 330 15.98 -1.55 18.35
CA ILE A 330 14.88 -2.29 18.98
C ILE A 330 14.44 -1.51 20.21
N GLU A 331 13.15 -1.20 20.33
CA GLU A 331 12.61 -0.52 21.49
C GLU A 331 12.65 -1.41 22.74
N THR A 332 12.84 -0.77 23.90
CA THR A 332 12.78 -1.43 25.20
C THR A 332 11.40 -2.02 25.41
N GLY A 333 11.33 -3.33 25.67
CA GLY A 333 10.07 -4.07 25.76
C GLY A 333 9.90 -5.08 24.62
N VAL A 334 10.46 -4.80 23.45
CA VAL A 334 10.49 -5.75 22.33
C VAL A 334 11.58 -6.80 22.53
N LYS A 335 11.20 -8.08 22.44
CA LYS A 335 12.17 -9.17 22.47
C LYS A 335 13.01 -9.14 21.19
N ALA A 336 14.33 -9.02 21.31
CA ALA A 336 15.18 -8.92 20.12
C ALA A 336 15.10 -10.15 19.19
N THR A 337 15.23 -11.36 19.74
CA THR A 337 15.27 -12.57 18.92
C THR A 337 14.59 -13.77 19.58
N SER A 338 13.98 -14.62 18.75
CA SER A 338 13.50 -15.96 19.08
C SER A 338 14.09 -16.96 18.08
N ILE A 339 15.31 -17.43 18.36
CA ILE A 339 16.05 -18.37 17.51
C ILE A 339 16.01 -19.75 18.16
N SER A 340 15.64 -20.77 17.38
CA SER A 340 15.59 -22.15 17.89
C SER A 340 16.98 -22.68 18.27
N PRO A 341 17.11 -23.53 19.31
CA PRO A 341 18.39 -24.07 19.75
C PRO A 341 19.18 -24.76 18.64
N ALA A 342 18.51 -25.50 17.75
CA ALA A 342 19.16 -26.18 16.63
C ALA A 342 19.90 -25.23 15.68
N ILE A 343 19.40 -24.00 15.49
CA ILE A 343 20.04 -22.98 14.65
C ILE A 343 21.22 -22.34 15.38
N VAL A 344 21.08 -22.10 16.68
CA VAL A 344 22.17 -21.63 17.53
C VAL A 344 23.33 -22.62 17.53
N ASP A 345 23.05 -23.91 17.78
CA ASP A 345 24.05 -24.97 17.79
C ASP A 345 24.72 -25.15 16.43
N ALA A 346 23.97 -24.96 15.34
CA ALA A 346 24.50 -25.04 13.98
C ALA A 346 25.32 -23.80 13.56
N HIS A 347 25.24 -22.69 14.31
CA HIS A 347 25.91 -21.42 14.01
C HIS A 347 25.59 -20.87 12.60
N THR A 348 24.38 -21.13 12.10
CA THR A 348 24.01 -20.75 10.72
C THR A 348 23.41 -19.36 10.63
N PHE A 349 22.95 -18.78 11.73
CA PHE A 349 22.34 -17.45 11.77
C PHE A 349 23.01 -16.57 12.82
N SER A 350 23.71 -15.52 12.40
CA SER A 350 24.46 -14.64 13.31
C SER A 350 23.60 -13.51 13.85
N VAL A 351 23.91 -13.05 15.06
CA VAL A 351 23.28 -11.89 15.71
C VAL A 351 24.38 -10.97 16.23
N SER A 352 24.42 -9.70 15.81
CA SER A 352 25.50 -8.77 16.19
C SER A 352 25.09 -7.32 16.08
N ASN A 353 25.65 -6.43 16.91
CA ASN A 353 25.51 -4.96 16.77
C ASN A 353 24.07 -4.43 16.76
N ASN A 354 23.08 -5.17 17.26
CA ASN A 354 21.74 -4.63 17.46
C ASN A 354 21.75 -3.75 18.72
N GLN A 355 21.05 -2.63 18.68
CA GLN A 355 20.95 -1.68 19.78
C GLN A 355 19.54 -1.67 20.36
N THR A 356 19.45 -1.60 21.68
CA THR A 356 18.19 -1.38 22.38
C THR A 356 18.10 0.06 22.83
N VAL A 357 17.02 0.74 22.47
CA VAL A 357 16.75 2.14 22.83
C VAL A 357 15.52 2.23 23.71
N ALA A 358 15.43 3.27 24.55
CA ALA A 358 14.28 3.46 25.43
C ALA A 358 13.03 3.94 24.68
N ASN A 359 13.24 4.75 23.64
CA ASN A 359 12.21 5.31 22.78
C ASN A 359 12.77 5.38 21.35
N VAL A 360 12.08 4.76 20.41
CA VAL A 360 12.49 4.70 18.99
C VAL A 360 12.33 6.05 18.29
N GLU A 361 11.25 6.78 18.54
CA GLU A 361 10.99 8.11 17.95
C GLU A 361 12.14 9.09 18.21
N THR A 362 12.64 9.10 19.45
CA THR A 362 13.78 9.96 19.82
C THR A 362 15.08 9.51 19.13
N ALA A 363 15.24 8.21 18.89
CA ALA A 363 16.40 7.66 18.20
C ALA A 363 16.35 7.98 16.69
N LEU A 364 15.20 7.82 16.05
CA LEU A 364 14.95 8.14 14.64
C LEU A 364 15.21 9.63 14.36
N ALA A 365 14.61 10.53 15.13
CA ALA A 365 14.81 11.98 15.01
C ALA A 365 16.30 12.39 15.15
N SER A 366 17.06 11.70 16.02
CA SER A 366 18.50 11.96 16.18
C SER A 366 19.34 11.52 14.98
N THR A 367 18.94 10.43 14.29
CA THR A 367 19.57 9.96 13.06
C THR A 367 19.24 10.85 11.87
N GLU A 368 18.00 11.30 11.73
CA GLU A 368 17.58 12.23 10.68
C GLU A 368 18.31 13.57 10.81
N THR A 369 18.42 14.12 12.02
CA THR A 369 19.22 15.32 12.29
C THR A 369 20.67 15.16 11.84
N LYS A 370 21.25 13.97 12.02
CA LYS A 370 22.63 13.66 11.63
C LYS A 370 22.79 13.43 10.12
N ALA A 371 21.77 12.89 9.46
CA ALA A 371 21.74 12.70 8.01
C ALA A 371 21.49 14.03 7.28
N ALA A 372 20.57 14.86 7.76
CA ALA A 372 20.30 16.21 7.25
C ALA A 372 21.55 17.10 7.27
N ALA A 373 22.39 16.98 8.30
CA ALA A 373 23.68 17.67 8.37
C ALA A 373 24.70 17.25 7.29
N THR A 374 24.43 16.19 6.52
CA THR A 374 25.34 15.66 5.48
C THR A 374 24.85 15.81 4.04
N THR A 375 23.61 16.26 3.80
CA THR A 375 22.98 16.24 2.46
C THR A 375 22.47 17.58 1.91
N GLU A 376 22.87 18.73 2.48
CA GLU A 376 22.46 20.04 1.93
C GLU A 376 23.07 20.33 0.54
N ALA A 377 22.33 19.94 -0.52
CA ALA A 377 22.43 20.44 -1.88
C ALA A 377 21.09 20.29 -2.66
N ALA A 378 20.22 21.30 -2.52
CA ALA A 378 19.22 21.85 -3.46
C ALA A 378 18.15 20.95 -4.13
N VAL A 379 16.87 21.11 -3.71
CA VAL A 379 15.63 21.00 -4.52
C VAL A 379 14.54 21.95 -3.93
N ASP A 380 13.56 22.36 -4.76
CA ASP A 380 12.32 23.15 -4.55
C ASP A 380 11.64 23.02 -3.15
N PRO A 381 10.95 24.05 -2.62
CA PRO A 381 10.63 24.12 -1.20
C PRO A 381 9.60 23.08 -0.78
N ALA A 382 10.02 22.16 0.10
CA ALA A 382 9.24 21.01 0.51
C ALA A 382 8.62 21.27 1.89
N VAL A 383 7.30 21.15 1.96
CA VAL A 383 6.62 20.81 3.20
C VAL A 383 6.65 19.29 3.28
N VAL A 384 7.07 18.73 4.41
CA VAL A 384 7.16 17.29 4.63
C VAL A 384 6.38 16.97 5.90
N ALA A 385 5.29 16.20 5.74
CA ALA A 385 4.54 15.65 6.85
C ALA A 385 5.17 14.32 7.28
N VAL A 386 5.18 14.02 8.58
CA VAL A 386 5.77 12.81 9.15
C VAL A 386 4.78 12.16 10.11
N HIS A 387 4.49 10.88 9.89
CA HIS A 387 3.54 10.10 10.68
C HIS A 387 3.68 10.30 12.19
N ASP A 388 2.56 10.49 12.87
CA ASP A 388 2.50 10.71 14.32
C ASP A 388 1.91 9.50 15.04
N ASN A 389 2.43 9.23 16.23
CA ASN A 389 1.94 8.16 17.08
C ASN A 389 1.55 8.69 18.48
N LEU A 390 0.34 8.37 18.93
CA LEU A 390 -0.08 8.52 20.33
C LEU A 390 -0.26 7.12 20.95
N LYS A 391 0.59 6.77 21.90
CA LYS A 391 0.54 5.47 22.59
C LYS A 391 -0.03 5.63 24.01
N ILE A 392 -1.18 5.01 24.27
CA ILE A 392 -1.91 5.08 25.55
C ILE A 392 -1.78 3.73 26.26
N PHE A 393 -0.93 3.70 27.29
CA PHE A 393 -0.74 2.52 28.15
C PHE A 393 -1.54 2.57 29.44
N THR A 394 -1.88 3.77 29.90
CA THR A 394 -2.65 4.03 31.12
C THR A 394 -3.53 5.24 30.86
N ASP A 395 -4.80 5.18 31.26
CA ASP A 395 -5.72 6.32 31.18
C ASP A 395 -6.12 6.80 32.58
N THR A 396 -6.24 8.11 32.75
CA THR A 396 -6.64 8.72 34.04
C THR A 396 -7.92 9.57 33.91
N GLY A 397 -8.59 9.49 32.76
CA GLY A 397 -9.70 10.36 32.38
C GLY A 397 -9.29 11.76 31.90
N GLU A 398 -8.01 12.13 32.01
CA GLU A 398 -7.46 13.37 31.46
C GLU A 398 -7.06 13.19 29.99
N ALA A 399 -7.12 14.27 29.21
CA ALA A 399 -6.76 14.22 27.80
C ALA A 399 -5.24 14.02 27.61
N HIS A 400 -4.88 13.08 26.73
CA HIS A 400 -3.52 12.87 26.23
C HIS A 400 -3.17 13.97 25.24
N ARG A 401 -2.00 14.59 25.42
CA ARG A 401 -1.60 15.79 24.66
C ARG A 401 -0.29 15.57 23.93
N GLY A 402 -0.18 16.17 22.75
CA GLY A 402 1.03 16.24 21.96
C GLY A 402 0.89 17.30 20.87
N ASN A 403 1.79 17.29 19.89
CA ASN A 403 1.74 18.20 18.76
C ASN A 403 2.09 17.45 17.47
N LEU A 404 1.19 17.52 16.48
CA LEU A 404 1.33 16.88 15.16
C LEU A 404 2.46 17.47 14.30
N LEU A 405 2.89 18.69 14.59
CA LEU A 405 3.88 19.40 13.78
C LEU A 405 5.29 19.31 14.38
N GLU A 406 5.48 18.51 15.43
CA GLU A 406 6.74 18.48 16.20
C GLU A 406 7.88 17.81 15.40
N ASN A 407 7.55 16.85 14.54
CA ASN A 407 8.44 16.11 13.65
C ASN A 407 8.29 16.52 12.17
N ASP A 408 7.35 17.39 11.84
CA ASP A 408 7.15 17.92 10.48
C ASP A 408 8.19 18.98 10.12
N SER A 409 8.40 19.22 8.82
CA SER A 409 9.34 20.25 8.36
C SER A 409 8.84 21.10 7.19
N SER A 410 9.37 22.32 7.11
CA SER A 410 9.18 23.26 5.99
C SER A 410 10.43 24.10 5.78
N ASP A 411 10.70 24.47 4.52
CA ASP A 411 11.83 25.33 4.14
C ASP A 411 11.83 26.72 4.79
N ASN A 412 10.67 27.20 5.26
CA ASN A 412 10.52 28.54 5.84
C ASN A 412 10.27 28.53 7.36
N ASP A 413 10.47 27.38 8.01
CA ASP A 413 10.21 27.13 9.44
C ASP A 413 8.77 27.51 9.88
N THR A 414 7.82 27.53 8.94
CA THR A 414 6.42 27.85 9.19
C THR A 414 5.60 26.63 8.84
N LEU A 415 4.86 26.10 9.81
CA LEU A 415 3.91 25.01 9.58
C LEU A 415 2.57 25.34 10.22
N ALA A 416 1.51 24.92 9.55
CA ALA A 416 0.16 25.01 10.08
C ALA A 416 -0.68 23.80 9.69
N LEU A 417 -1.35 23.21 10.68
CA LEU A 417 -2.36 22.19 10.45
C LEU A 417 -3.57 22.83 9.75
N ARG A 418 -3.92 22.32 8.57
CA ARG A 418 -5.01 22.84 7.74
C ARG A 418 -6.20 21.91 7.68
N ARG A 419 -5.95 20.61 7.62
CA ARG A 419 -7.00 19.60 7.62
C ARG A 419 -6.67 18.52 8.64
N PHE A 420 -7.72 17.99 9.23
CA PHE A 420 -7.66 16.86 10.12
C PHE A 420 -8.92 16.02 9.85
N GLY A 421 -8.73 14.76 9.50
CA GLY A 421 -9.69 13.96 8.74
C GLY A 421 -10.15 14.64 7.46
N ASP A 422 -11.45 14.56 7.19
CA ASP A 422 -12.09 15.18 6.04
C ASP A 422 -12.46 16.66 6.25
N GLU A 423 -12.11 17.25 7.39
CA GLU A 423 -12.55 18.58 7.81
C GLU A 423 -11.40 19.60 7.83
N ALA A 424 -11.75 20.89 7.72
CA ALA A 424 -10.78 21.99 7.78
C ALA A 424 -10.59 22.49 9.22
N VAL A 425 -9.35 22.73 9.63
CA VAL A 425 -9.02 23.22 10.98
C VAL A 425 -9.23 24.74 11.06
N GLY A 426 -10.28 25.13 11.78
CA GLY A 426 -10.65 26.52 12.00
C GLY A 426 -9.76 27.24 13.01
N LYS A 427 -9.96 28.56 13.16
CA LYS A 427 -9.29 29.40 14.17
C LYS A 427 -9.57 29.02 15.64
N HIS A 428 -10.49 28.09 15.88
CA HIS A 428 -10.88 27.60 17.20
C HIS A 428 -10.56 26.12 17.37
N GLY A 429 -9.69 25.59 16.49
CA GLY A 429 -9.45 24.16 16.38
C GLY A 429 -10.61 23.39 15.75
N LEU A 430 -10.48 22.07 15.79
CA LEU A 430 -11.44 21.10 15.28
C LEU A 430 -11.48 19.91 16.25
N THR A 431 -12.67 19.42 16.57
CA THR A 431 -12.83 18.16 17.31
C THR A 431 -13.42 17.11 16.40
N LEU A 432 -12.77 15.96 16.31
CA LEU A 432 -13.32 14.75 15.69
C LEU A 432 -13.65 13.71 16.75
N THR A 433 -14.73 12.97 16.52
CA THR A 433 -15.05 11.78 17.30
C THR A 433 -14.51 10.58 16.55
N GLY A 434 -13.62 9.87 17.21
CA GLY A 434 -13.03 8.64 16.75
C GLY A 434 -13.85 7.40 17.15
N ASP A 435 -13.30 6.26 16.79
CA ASP A 435 -13.85 4.95 17.13
C ASP A 435 -13.70 4.66 18.62
N TYR A 436 -12.60 5.08 19.24
CA TYR A 436 -12.32 4.80 20.65
C TYR A 436 -12.24 6.06 21.51
N GLY A 437 -12.16 7.25 20.92
CA GLY A 437 -12.17 8.49 21.69
C GLY A 437 -12.63 9.71 20.91
N SER A 438 -12.16 10.87 21.34
CA SER A 438 -12.33 12.13 20.63
C SER A 438 -11.06 12.93 20.72
N ILE A 439 -10.72 13.62 19.64
CA ILE A 439 -9.50 14.42 19.56
C ILE A 439 -9.82 15.85 19.15
N HIS A 440 -9.28 16.80 19.89
CA HIS A 440 -9.30 18.22 19.54
C HIS A 440 -7.92 18.63 19.06
N VAL A 441 -7.84 19.30 17.90
CA VAL A 441 -6.59 19.82 17.32
C VAL A 441 -6.70 21.32 17.04
N ASP A 442 -5.60 22.05 17.13
CA ASP A 442 -5.50 23.44 16.69
C ASP A 442 -4.59 23.63 15.45
N ARG A 443 -4.43 24.86 14.97
CA ARG A 443 -3.66 25.13 13.74
C ARG A 443 -2.16 25.03 13.96
N GLU A 444 -1.74 25.13 15.21
CA GLU A 444 -0.36 25.00 15.67
C GLU A 444 0.00 23.53 15.92
N GLY A 445 -0.89 22.59 15.59
CA GLY A 445 -0.66 21.15 15.69
C GLY A 445 -0.97 20.56 17.04
N ASN A 446 -1.25 21.37 18.07
CA ASN A 446 -1.48 20.85 19.40
C ASN A 446 -2.74 20.01 19.40
N TYR A 447 -2.65 18.81 19.96
CA TYR A 447 -3.80 17.93 20.11
C TYR A 447 -4.10 17.60 21.56
N ALA A 448 -5.36 17.27 21.81
CA ALA A 448 -5.85 16.71 23.06
C ALA A 448 -6.82 15.58 22.73
N TYR A 449 -6.38 14.34 22.94
CA TYR A 449 -7.16 13.12 22.75
C TYR A 449 -7.74 12.65 24.08
N THR A 450 -9.04 12.39 24.13
CA THR A 450 -9.75 11.84 25.28
C THR A 450 -10.31 10.48 24.89
N LEU A 451 -9.88 9.44 25.61
CA LEU A 451 -10.37 8.08 25.44
C LEU A 451 -11.80 7.95 25.96
N ASP A 452 -12.65 7.22 25.23
CA ASP A 452 -13.97 6.80 25.68
C ASP A 452 -13.91 5.29 25.98
N GLU A 453 -13.63 4.96 27.24
CA GLU A 453 -13.52 3.56 27.69
C GLU A 453 -14.78 2.73 27.40
N THR A 454 -15.95 3.36 27.26
CA THR A 454 -17.20 2.65 26.96
C THR A 454 -17.25 2.10 25.53
N LYS A 455 -16.34 2.53 24.66
CA LYS A 455 -16.20 2.03 23.30
C LYS A 455 -15.12 0.95 23.15
N LEU A 456 -14.41 0.62 24.23
CA LEU A 456 -13.42 -0.46 24.21
C LEU A 456 -14.10 -1.84 24.22
N PRO A 457 -13.45 -2.86 23.65
CA PRO A 457 -13.91 -4.25 23.75
C PRO A 457 -14.06 -4.74 25.20
N ASP A 458 -15.12 -5.51 25.48
CA ASP A 458 -15.49 -5.98 26.83
C ASP A 458 -14.43 -6.89 27.50
N ASP A 459 -13.56 -7.53 26.72
CA ASP A 459 -12.53 -8.43 27.26
C ASP A 459 -11.28 -7.68 27.78
N HIS A 460 -11.18 -6.37 27.49
CA HIS A 460 -10.11 -5.46 27.94
C HIS A 460 -8.70 -6.05 27.80
N SER A 461 -8.48 -6.91 26.80
CA SER A 461 -7.22 -7.62 26.59
C SER A 461 -6.66 -7.35 25.20
N GLY A 462 -5.35 -7.11 25.11
CA GLY A 462 -4.68 -6.74 23.88
C GLY A 462 -4.72 -5.23 23.60
N HIS A 463 -4.74 -4.86 22.32
CA HIS A 463 -4.59 -3.47 21.87
C HIS A 463 -5.60 -3.15 20.77
N VAL A 464 -6.09 -1.91 20.74
CA VAL A 464 -6.87 -1.36 19.63
C VAL A 464 -6.18 -0.10 19.11
N SER A 465 -6.44 0.27 17.85
CA SER A 465 -5.91 1.49 17.27
C SER A 465 -6.94 2.20 16.41
N GLU A 466 -6.79 3.52 16.30
CA GLU A 466 -7.53 4.35 15.35
C GLU A 466 -6.62 5.41 14.74
N SER A 467 -6.96 5.88 13.54
CA SER A 467 -6.10 6.79 12.79
C SER A 467 -6.87 8.01 12.28
N PHE A 468 -6.23 9.17 12.31
CA PHE A 468 -6.74 10.43 11.78
C PHE A 468 -5.76 11.00 10.76
N SER A 469 -6.18 11.07 9.50
CA SER A 469 -5.38 11.73 8.47
C SER A 469 -5.26 13.23 8.74
N TYR A 470 -4.17 13.85 8.34
CA TYR A 470 -3.99 15.29 8.47
C TYR A 470 -3.27 15.89 7.26
N ARG A 471 -3.36 17.22 7.11
CA ARG A 471 -2.65 17.97 6.06
C ARG A 471 -2.11 19.27 6.63
N ILE A 472 -0.85 19.55 6.33
CA ILE A 472 -0.11 20.73 6.77
C ILE A 472 0.27 21.60 5.57
N ASP A 473 0.50 22.90 5.80
CA ASP A 473 1.09 23.80 4.81
C ASP A 473 2.06 24.79 5.44
N ASP A 474 2.85 25.47 4.59
CA ASP A 474 3.86 26.46 5.01
C ASP A 474 3.36 27.90 5.12
N GLY A 475 2.03 28.09 5.20
CA GLY A 475 1.40 29.40 5.05
C GLY A 475 1.04 29.76 3.62
N THR A 476 1.43 28.94 2.62
CA THR A 476 0.96 29.05 1.24
C THR A 476 0.13 27.83 0.86
N SER A 477 -1.02 28.03 0.19
CA SER A 477 -1.91 26.92 -0.19
C SER A 477 -1.37 26.01 -1.30
N HIS A 478 -0.14 26.26 -1.77
CA HIS A 478 0.49 25.55 -2.87
C HIS A 478 1.57 24.57 -2.40
N HIS A 479 2.09 24.73 -1.18
CA HIS A 479 3.04 23.80 -0.57
C HIS A 479 2.36 23.11 0.60
N SER A 480 1.93 21.87 0.39
CA SER A 480 1.24 21.10 1.42
C SER A 480 1.59 19.63 1.30
N ASP A 481 1.70 18.98 2.45
CA ASP A 481 1.85 17.53 2.54
C ASP A 481 0.84 16.97 3.54
N ALA A 482 0.65 15.65 3.51
CA ALA A 482 -0.35 14.97 4.33
C ALA A 482 0.16 13.64 4.83
N ASP A 483 -0.07 13.38 6.11
CA ASP A 483 0.18 12.10 6.75
C ASP A 483 -0.96 11.79 7.73
N THR A 484 -0.70 11.01 8.78
CA THR A 484 -1.69 10.46 9.69
C THR A 484 -1.17 10.43 11.13
N LEU A 485 -2.06 10.69 12.08
CA LEU A 485 -1.88 10.36 13.48
C LEU A 485 -2.52 9.02 13.77
N THR A 486 -1.76 8.06 14.28
CA THR A 486 -2.31 6.81 14.80
C THR A 486 -2.31 6.80 16.32
N VAL A 487 -3.47 6.51 16.91
CA VAL A 487 -3.70 6.39 18.35
C VAL A 487 -3.75 4.90 18.71
N PHE A 488 -2.79 4.43 19.48
CA PHE A 488 -2.71 3.07 20.00
C PHE A 488 -3.17 3.03 21.44
N ILE A 489 -4.09 2.12 21.76
CA ILE A 489 -4.65 1.94 23.11
C ILE A 489 -4.31 0.53 23.58
N HIS A 490 -3.43 0.45 24.57
CA HIS A 490 -3.01 -0.81 25.17
C HIS A 490 -3.89 -1.12 26.39
N MET A 491 -4.75 -2.14 26.28
CA MET A 491 -5.76 -2.44 27.30
C MET A 491 -5.21 -3.23 28.49
N ASP A 492 -4.10 -3.95 28.33
CA ASP A 492 -3.53 -4.86 29.33
C ASP A 492 -3.05 -4.20 30.65
N GLY A 493 -3.10 -2.85 30.74
CA GLY A 493 -2.81 -2.05 31.93
C GLY A 493 -3.71 -0.83 32.12
N LEU A 494 -4.78 -0.70 31.34
CA LEU A 494 -5.56 0.53 31.26
C LEU A 494 -6.45 0.77 32.50
N LEU A 495 -6.89 -0.31 33.16
CA LEU A 495 -7.83 -0.31 34.31
C LEU A 495 -7.18 -0.74 35.64
N SER A 496 -5.84 -0.74 35.75
CA SER A 496 -5.12 -1.22 36.93
C SER A 496 -5.05 -0.22 38.08
#